data_AF-A0A7C6BJX6-F1
#
_entry.id   AF-A0A7C6BJX6-F1
#
_cell.length_a   1.000
_cell.length_b   1.000
_cell.length_c   1.000
_cell.angle_alpha   90.00
_cell.angle_beta   90.00
_cell.angle_gamma   90.00
#
_symmetry.space_group_name_H-M   'P 1'
#
loop_
_entity.id
_entity.type
_entity.pdbx_description
1 polymer ?
#
loop_
_entity_poly.entity_id
_entity_poly.type
_entity_poly.pdbx_seq_one_letter_code
_entity_poly.pdbx_strand_id
1 'polypeptide(L)'
;MTVKERLIKLMGEAPTEEGLLEEYILLADTLICGYLGREELPDTPRVDPARALLALALFNRRGAEGETRRVEGDVASWFESMPEAVRLQLRPYRLARAVSAP
;
A
#
# COMPACT_ATOMS: atom_id res chain seq x y z
N MET A 1 3.35 4.73 17.47
CA MET A 1 2.53 3.65 16.90
C MET A 1 3.22 3.16 15.65
N THR A 2 3.60 1.89 15.59
CA THR A 2 4.31 1.27 14.47
C THR A 2 3.36 1.01 13.30
N VAL A 3 3.91 0.70 12.11
CA VAL A 3 3.12 0.29 10.94
C VAL A 3 2.34 -0.99 11.25
N LYS A 4 2.97 -1.97 11.90
CA LYS A 4 2.33 -3.24 12.29
C LYS A 4 1.17 -3.02 13.25
N GLU A 5 1.37 -2.21 14.30
CA GLU A 5 0.29 -1.86 15.24
C GLU A 5 -0.88 -1.16 14.56
N ARG A 6 -0.59 -0.26 13.60
CA ARG A 6 -1.61 0.41 12.81
C ARG A 6 -2.37 -0.57 11.93
N LEU A 7 -1.67 -1.47 11.25
CA LEU A 7 -2.27 -2.48 10.37
C LEU A 7 -3.21 -3.39 11.15
N ILE A 8 -2.79 -3.89 12.31
CA ILE A 8 -3.65 -4.70 13.21
C ILE A 8 -4.93 -3.93 13.59
N LYS A 9 -4.80 -2.65 13.95
CA LYS A 9 -5.97 -1.81 14.27
C LYS A 9 -6.92 -1.62 13.09
N LEU A 10 -6.40 -1.53 11.86
CA LEU A 10 -7.22 -1.38 10.65
C LEU A 10 -7.91 -2.69 10.26
N MET A 11 -7.26 -3.83 10.48
CA MET A 11 -7.83 -5.15 10.22
C MET A 11 -8.91 -5.54 11.23
N GLY A 12 -8.87 -4.99 12.44
CA GLY A 12 -9.78 -5.33 13.54
C GLY A 12 -9.34 -6.56 14.33
N GLU A 13 -8.61 -7.47 13.69
CA GLU A 13 -7.97 -8.62 14.32
C GLU A 13 -6.58 -8.88 13.71
N ALA A 14 -5.69 -9.51 14.49
CA ALA A 14 -4.38 -9.92 14.00
C ALA A 14 -4.50 -11.29 13.31
N PRO A 15 -3.87 -11.50 12.14
CA PRO A 15 -3.82 -12.80 11.52
C PRO A 15 -3.07 -13.79 12.40
N THR A 16 -3.47 -15.06 12.31
CA THR A 16 -2.89 -16.16 13.09
C THR A 16 -1.55 -16.65 12.57
N GLU A 17 -1.24 -16.41 11.29
CA GLU A 17 0.05 -16.74 10.67
C GLU A 17 1.13 -15.76 11.15
N GLU A 18 2.16 -16.32 11.81
CA GLU A 18 3.35 -15.59 12.22
C GLU A 18 4.11 -15.06 11.00
N GLY A 19 4.59 -13.81 11.06
CA GLY A 19 5.36 -13.17 9.98
C GLY A 19 4.52 -12.67 8.80
N LEU A 20 3.24 -13.02 8.70
CA LEU A 20 2.41 -12.65 7.56
C LEU A 20 2.28 -11.12 7.40
N LEU A 21 2.11 -10.40 8.51
CA LEU A 21 1.97 -8.94 8.47
C LEU A 21 3.26 -8.27 7.98
N GLU A 22 4.41 -8.78 8.40
CA GLU A 22 5.72 -8.32 7.97
C GLU A 22 5.89 -8.46 6.46
N GLU A 23 5.49 -9.59 5.88
CA GLU A 23 5.51 -9.81 4.43
C GLU A 23 4.64 -8.80 3.67
N TYR A 24 3.42 -8.54 4.14
CA TYR A 24 2.55 -7.54 3.50
C TYR A 24 3.06 -6.11 3.65
N ILE A 25 3.70 -5.78 4.77
CA ILE A 25 4.37 -4.50 4.96
C ILE A 25 5.56 -4.38 3.99
N LEU A 26 6.36 -5.42 3.84
CA LEU A 26 7.49 -5.45 2.90
C LEU A 26 7.03 -5.28 1.44
N LEU A 27 5.95 -5.97 1.04
CA LEU A 27 5.35 -5.82 -0.29
C LEU A 27 4.83 -4.39 -0.51
N ALA A 28 4.16 -3.81 0.48
CA ALA A 28 3.70 -2.43 0.43
C ALA A 28 4.87 -1.46 0.28
N ASP A 29 5.94 -1.63 1.06
CA ASP A 29 7.13 -0.79 1.02
C ASP A 29 7.80 -0.83 -0.35
N THR A 30 7.92 -2.02 -0.94
CA THR A 30 8.47 -2.23 -2.30
C THR A 30 7.66 -1.47 -3.35
N LEU A 31 6.33 -1.55 -3.29
CA LEU A 31 5.45 -0.82 -4.23
C LEU A 31 5.52 0.69 -4.02
N ILE A 32 5.63 1.16 -2.79
CA ILE A 32 5.79 2.58 -2.47
C ILE A 32 7.11 3.10 -3.03
N CYS A 33 8.22 2.40 -2.82
CA CYS A 33 9.52 2.74 -3.39
C CYS A 33 9.44 2.88 -4.92
N GLY A 34 8.81 1.91 -5.60
CA GLY A 34 8.56 1.96 -7.04
C GLY A 34 7.74 3.18 -7.47
N TYR A 35 6.67 3.52 -6.72
CA TYR A 35 5.85 4.70 -7.00
C TYR A 35 6.60 6.03 -6.77
N LEU A 36 7.40 6.11 -5.72
CA LEU A 36 8.19 7.29 -5.37
C LEU A 36 9.42 7.47 -6.28
N GLY A 37 9.84 6.40 -6.97
CA GLY A 37 11.06 6.36 -7.75
C GLY A 37 12.31 6.33 -6.87
N ARG A 38 12.24 5.69 -5.70
CA ARG A 38 13.34 5.61 -4.72
C ARG A 38 13.71 4.16 -4.47
N GLU A 39 14.96 3.90 -4.13
CA GLU A 39 15.41 2.57 -3.68
C GLU A 39 14.95 2.28 -2.25
N GLU A 40 14.88 3.32 -1.43
CA GLU A 40 14.49 3.24 -0.02
C GLU A 40 13.33 4.19 0.30
N LEU A 41 12.55 3.83 1.33
CA LEU A 41 11.47 4.67 1.82
C LEU A 41 12.03 5.98 2.41
N PRO A 42 11.31 7.10 2.28
CA PRO A 42 11.67 8.32 3.00
C PRO A 42 11.73 8.07 4.51
N ASP A 43 12.81 8.52 5.17
CA ASP A 43 12.96 8.45 6.63
C ASP A 43 12.05 9.48 7.33
N THR A 44 10.76 9.21 7.33
CA THR A 44 9.75 10.05 7.97
C THR A 44 8.53 9.23 8.38
N PRO A 45 8.03 9.39 9.62
CA PRO A 45 6.84 8.67 10.08
C PRO A 45 5.57 9.08 9.33
N ARG A 46 5.62 10.13 8.50
CA ARG A 46 4.50 10.58 7.68
C ARG A 46 4.12 9.59 6.58
N VAL A 47 4.99 8.66 6.19
CA VAL A 47 4.65 7.61 5.21
C VAL A 47 4.04 6.36 5.86
N ASP A 48 4.14 6.21 7.18
CA ASP A 48 3.64 5.03 7.90
C ASP A 48 2.13 4.75 7.71
N PRO A 49 1.24 5.76 7.67
CA PRO A 49 -0.17 5.53 7.34
C PRO A 49 -0.36 4.95 5.93
N ALA A 50 0.42 5.43 4.95
CA ALA A 50 0.36 4.95 3.58
C ALA A 50 0.84 3.49 3.46
N ARG A 51 1.91 3.13 4.19
CA ARG A 51 2.43 1.76 4.30
C ARG A 51 1.36 0.81 4.85
N ALA A 52 0.74 1.17 5.97
CA ALA A 52 -0.31 0.34 6.59
C ALA A 52 -1.55 0.20 5.69
N LEU A 53 -2.00 1.28 5.04
CA LEU A 53 -3.16 1.24 4.15
C LEU A 53 -2.92 0.38 2.91
N LEU A 54 -1.71 0.46 2.33
CA LEU A 54 -1.37 -0.38 1.18
C LEU A 54 -1.20 -1.84 1.59
N ALA A 55 -0.55 -2.12 2.71
CA ALA A 55 -0.43 -3.47 3.26
C ALA A 55 -1.82 -4.10 3.50
N LEU A 56 -2.76 -3.34 4.06
CA LEU A 56 -4.16 -3.76 4.22
C LEU A 56 -4.83 -4.05 2.86
N ALA A 57 -4.64 -3.17 1.88
CA ALA A 57 -5.22 -3.37 0.55
C ALA A 57 -4.67 -4.62 -0.15
N LEU A 58 -3.37 -4.91 0.02
CA LEU A 58 -2.73 -6.12 -0.49
C LEU A 58 -3.23 -7.37 0.26
N PHE A 59 -3.35 -7.29 1.59
CA PHE A 59 -3.90 -8.37 2.41
C PHE A 59 -5.33 -8.72 1.98
N ASN A 60 -6.19 -7.71 1.82
CA ASN A 60 -7.59 -7.89 1.41
C ASN A 60 -7.74 -8.47 -0.02
N ARG A 61 -6.67 -8.44 -0.82
CA ARG A 61 -6.64 -9.08 -2.15
C ARG A 61 -6.26 -10.55 -2.12
N ARG A 62 -5.74 -11.07 -1.01
CA ARG A 62 -5.47 -12.50 -0.83
C ARG A 62 -6.80 -13.25 -1.02
N GLY A 63 -6.97 -13.89 -2.17
CA GLY A 63 -8.22 -14.55 -2.58
C GLY A 63 -8.97 -13.92 -3.77
N ALA A 64 -8.44 -12.86 -4.39
CA ALA A 64 -8.96 -12.25 -5.63
C ALA A 64 -7.97 -12.39 -6.81
N GLU A 65 -7.02 -13.33 -6.72
CA GLU A 65 -5.99 -13.55 -7.75
C GLU A 65 -6.64 -13.93 -9.10
N GLY A 66 -6.73 -12.96 -10.01
CA GLY A 66 -7.36 -13.10 -11.33
C GLY A 66 -8.55 -12.17 -11.56
N GLU A 67 -9.10 -11.54 -10.52
CA GLU A 67 -10.19 -10.57 -10.63
C GLU A 67 -9.61 -9.15 -10.76
N THR A 68 -9.76 -8.52 -11.93
CA THR A 68 -9.48 -7.07 -12.11
C THR A 68 -10.64 -6.20 -11.62
N ARG A 69 -11.79 -6.84 -11.37
CA ARG A 69 -13.03 -6.22 -10.93
C ARG A 69 -13.83 -7.23 -10.10
N ARG A 70 -14.32 -6.81 -8.94
CA ARG A 70 -15.35 -7.54 -8.17
C ARG A 70 -16.63 -6.71 -8.19
N VAL A 71 -17.74 -7.34 -8.55
CA VAL A 71 -19.08 -6.72 -8.52
C VAL A 71 -19.90 -7.47 -7.49
N GLU A 72 -20.30 -6.77 -6.42
CA GLU A 72 -21.18 -7.30 -5.40
C GLU A 72 -22.43 -6.42 -5.36
N GLY A 73 -23.54 -6.93 -5.90
CA GLY A 73 -24.76 -6.14 -6.13
C GLY A 73 -24.51 -4.95 -7.08
N ASP A 74 -24.84 -3.74 -6.63
CA ASP A 74 -24.64 -2.49 -7.39
C ASP A 74 -23.23 -1.88 -7.23
N VAL A 75 -22.35 -2.47 -6.43
CA VAL A 75 -21.01 -1.93 -6.15
C VAL A 75 -19.96 -2.63 -7.00
N ALA A 76 -19.37 -1.91 -7.95
CA ALA A 76 -18.21 -2.35 -8.70
C ALA A 76 -16.92 -1.80 -8.06
N SER A 77 -16.07 -2.70 -7.57
CA SER A 77 -14.74 -2.37 -7.05
C SER A 77 -13.67 -2.74 -8.08
N TRP A 78 -12.84 -1.76 -8.44
CA TRP A 78 -11.71 -1.93 -9.36
C TRP A 78 -10.44 -2.15 -8.57
N PHE A 79 -9.68 -3.17 -8.94
CA PHE A 79 -8.42 -3.46 -8.28
C PHE A 79 -7.28 -2.61 -8.89
N GLU A 80 -7.19 -1.32 -8.55
CA GLU A 80 -6.02 -0.48 -8.89
C GLU A 80 -4.78 -0.93 -8.10
N SER A 81 -3.59 -1.04 -8.70
CA SER A 81 -2.37 -1.50 -8.02
C SER A 81 -2.00 -0.71 -6.76
N MET A 82 -2.39 0.56 -6.66
CA MET A 82 -2.24 1.40 -5.48
C MET A 82 -3.45 2.33 -5.30
N PRO A 83 -4.17 2.29 -4.16
CA PRO A 83 -5.33 3.15 -3.91
C PRO A 83 -5.01 4.65 -4.04
N GLU A 84 -5.95 5.44 -4.56
CA GLU A 84 -5.77 6.90 -4.73
C GLU A 84 -5.41 7.61 -3.42
N ALA A 85 -6.04 7.22 -2.31
CA ALA A 85 -5.73 7.78 -0.99
C ALA A 85 -4.26 7.58 -0.59
N VAL A 86 -3.67 6.43 -0.96
CA VAL A 86 -2.24 6.14 -0.74
C VAL A 86 -1.40 7.03 -1.66
N ARG A 87 -1.77 7.15 -2.95
CA ARG A 87 -1.07 8.02 -3.91
C ARG A 87 -1.05 9.49 -3.47
N LEU A 88 -2.16 10.00 -2.92
CA LEU A 88 -2.28 11.37 -2.40
C LEU A 88 -1.36 11.63 -1.21
N GLN A 89 -1.26 10.67 -0.28
CA GLN A 89 -0.35 10.79 0.88
C GLN A 89 1.13 10.79 0.45
N LEU A 90 1.46 10.02 -0.59
CA LEU A 90 2.83 9.82 -1.05
C LEU A 90 3.31 10.87 -2.05
N ARG A 91 2.40 11.62 -2.68
CA ARG A 91 2.70 12.65 -3.68
C ARG A 91 3.84 13.61 -3.30
N PRO A 92 3.90 14.17 -2.07
CA PRO A 92 4.97 15.09 -1.68
C PRO A 92 6.38 14.48 -1.68
N TYR A 93 6.49 13.15 -1.65
CA TYR A 93 7.78 12.45 -1.52
C TYR A 93 8.32 11.93 -2.85
N ARG A 94 7.53 12.03 -3.92
CA ARG A 94 7.85 11.50 -5.25
C ARG A 94 8.98 12.31 -5.88
N LEU A 95 10.02 11.65 -6.36
CA LEU A 95 11.09 12.32 -7.09
C LEU A 95 10.54 12.81 -8.43
N ALA A 96 10.67 14.12 -8.68
CA ALA A 96 10.40 14.67 -10.00
C ALA A 96 11.49 14.18 -10.96
N ARG A 97 11.11 13.48 -12.02
CA ARG A 97 12.03 13.24 -13.14
C ARG A 97 12.17 14.57 -13.87
N ALA A 98 13.32 15.22 -13.75
CA ALA A 98 13.66 16.32 -14.64
C ALA A 98 13.80 15.75 -16.05
N VAL A 99 12.79 15.96 -16.89
CA VAL A 99 12.95 15.79 -18.34
C VAL A 99 13.77 16.99 -18.81
N SER A 100 15.06 16.78 -19.05
CA SER A 100 15.85 17.72 -19.85
C SER A 100 15.20 17.75 -21.24
N ALA A 101 14.51 18.85 -21.55
CA ALA A 101 14.01 19.09 -22.89
C ALA A 101 15.21 19.16 -23.85
N PRO A 102 15.12 18.56 -25.05
CA PRO A 102 16.18 18.60 -26.05
C PRO A 102 16.41 20.02 -26.59
#